data_AF-A0A0M4RFL7-F1
#
_entry.id   AF-A0A0M4RFL7-F1
#
_cell.length_a   1.000
_cell.length_b   1.000
_cell.length_c   1.000
_cell.angle_alpha   90.00
_cell.angle_beta   90.00
_cell.angle_gamma   90.00
#
_symmetry.space_group_name_H-M   'P 1'
#
loop_
_entity.id
_entity.type
_entity.pdbx_description
1 polymer ?
#
loop_
_entity_poly.entity_id
_entity_poly.type
_entity_poly.pdbx_seq_one_letter_code
_entity_poly.pdbx_strand_id
1 'polypeptide(L)'
;MNTQVVSQRIRNRTVELLEWLIECENEPPRLGMNELINSWADWVPVSVAKDHFIAQGFTPLQSDLVQKVSAAIDAFCQATPQNIGDDAAVIALPQWGIVVAAARQALIAINVKEQKLNG
;
A
#
# COMPACT_ATOMS: atom_id res chain seq x y z
N MET A 1 -16.63 19.43 -8.13
CA MET A 1 -15.24 18.94 -8.13
C MET A 1 -15.13 17.90 -9.23
N ASN A 2 -14.10 17.94 -10.09
CA ASN A 2 -13.99 17.00 -11.21
C ASN A 2 -13.61 15.61 -10.69
N THR A 3 -14.51 14.63 -10.80
CA THR A 3 -14.33 13.25 -10.32
C THR A 3 -13.06 12.61 -10.85
N GLN A 4 -12.65 12.95 -12.08
CA GLN A 4 -11.41 12.47 -12.69
C GLN A 4 -10.16 12.93 -11.93
N VAL A 5 -10.16 14.18 -11.43
CA VAL A 5 -9.04 14.73 -10.65
C VAL A 5 -8.94 14.05 -9.29
N VAL A 6 -10.09 13.76 -8.67
CA VAL A 6 -10.14 13.04 -7.38
C VAL A 6 -9.60 11.61 -7.56
N SER A 7 -10.07 10.90 -8.58
CA SER A 7 -9.59 9.54 -8.90
C SER A 7 -8.09 9.48 -9.14
N GLN A 8 -7.52 10.44 -9.90
CA GLN A 8 -6.08 10.52 -10.14
C GLN A 8 -5.28 10.80 -8.86
N ARG A 9 -5.79 11.67 -7.98
CA ARG A 9 -5.13 11.93 -6.69
C ARG A 9 -5.08 10.69 -5.80
N ILE A 10 -6.17 9.94 -5.71
CA ILE A 10 -6.19 8.71 -4.91
C ILE A 10 -5.22 7.67 -5.51
N ARG A 11 -5.21 7.52 -6.83
CA ARG A 11 -4.26 6.64 -7.52
C ARG A 11 -2.80 7.03 -7.20
N ASN A 12 -2.45 8.30 -7.38
CA ASN A 12 -1.09 8.79 -7.11
C ASN A 12 -0.71 8.58 -5.65
N ARG A 13 -1.61 8.89 -4.72
CA ARG A 13 -1.35 8.70 -3.30
C ARG A 13 -1.18 7.23 -2.92
N THR A 14 -1.94 6.33 -3.55
CA THR A 14 -1.74 4.88 -3.39
C THR A 14 -0.34 4.47 -3.87
N VAL A 15 0.13 5.01 -5.00
CA VAL A 15 1.49 4.74 -5.51
C VAL A 15 2.55 5.24 -4.53
N GLU A 16 2.44 6.48 -4.04
CA GLU A 16 3.36 7.04 -3.05
C GLU A 16 3.42 6.19 -1.77
N LEU A 17 2.27 5.66 -1.32
CA LEU A 17 2.22 4.77 -0.16
C LEU A 17 2.89 3.42 -0.42
N LEU A 18 2.72 2.85 -1.62
CA LEU A 18 3.43 1.62 -2.02
C LEU A 18 4.95 1.83 -2.03
N GLU A 19 5.42 2.97 -2.54
CA GLU A 19 6.83 3.35 -2.52
C GLU A 19 7.34 3.50 -1.08
N TRP A 20 6.59 4.20 -0.22
CA TRP A 20 6.97 4.39 1.17
C TRP A 20 7.05 3.08 1.96
N LEU A 21 6.12 2.14 1.75
CA LEU A 21 6.20 0.78 2.32
C LEU A 21 7.50 0.07 1.92
N ILE A 22 7.91 0.20 0.66
CA ILE A 22 9.13 -0.43 0.12
C ILE A 22 10.40 0.22 0.66
N GLU A 23 10.43 1.55 0.74
CA GLU A 23 11.55 2.28 1.33
C GLU A 23 11.80 1.89 2.78
N CYS A 24 10.74 1.52 3.50
CA CYS A 24 10.79 1.11 4.90
C CYS A 24 11.10 -0.39 5.11
N GLU A 25 11.62 -1.10 4.10
CA GLU A 25 11.91 -2.54 4.22
C GLU A 25 12.95 -2.83 5.30
N ASN A 26 14.02 -2.05 5.35
CA ASN A 26 15.16 -2.28 6.25
C ASN A 26 15.36 -1.16 7.28
N GLU A 27 14.63 -0.06 7.14
CA GLU A 27 14.69 1.09 8.02
C GLU A 27 13.28 1.51 8.43
N PRO A 28 13.02 1.79 9.72
CA PRO A 28 11.71 2.25 10.15
C PRO A 28 11.29 3.56 9.47
N PRO A 29 9.98 3.76 9.22
CA PRO A 29 9.48 5.02 8.69
C PRO A 29 9.83 6.18 9.63
N ARG A 30 10.35 7.28 9.05
CA ARG A 30 10.76 8.47 9.82
C ARG A 30 9.64 9.13 10.63
N LEU A 31 8.40 8.99 10.16
CA LEU A 31 7.20 9.53 10.82
C LEU A 31 6.56 8.50 11.78
N GLY A 32 7.15 7.32 11.92
CA GLY A 32 6.66 6.24 12.76
C GLY A 32 5.76 5.25 12.03
N MET A 33 5.75 3.99 12.49
CA MET A 33 4.99 2.92 11.82
C MET A 33 3.48 3.18 11.83
N ASN A 34 2.96 3.72 12.93
CA ASN A 34 1.54 4.07 13.02
C ASN A 34 1.11 5.10 11.97
N GLU A 35 1.96 6.09 11.66
CA GLU A 35 1.64 7.09 10.64
C GLU A 35 1.58 6.47 9.25
N LEU A 36 2.48 5.54 8.94
CA LEU A 36 2.48 4.80 7.68
C LEU A 36 1.21 3.95 7.52
N ILE A 37 0.83 3.20 8.55
CA ILE A 37 -0.38 2.35 8.52
C ILE A 37 -1.67 3.19 8.49
N ASN A 38 -1.75 4.27 9.27
CA ASN A 38 -2.91 5.16 9.25
C ASN A 38 -3.04 5.86 7.89
N SER A 39 -1.92 6.32 7.32
CA SER A 39 -1.90 6.89 5.98
C SER A 39 -2.36 5.87 4.93
N TRP A 40 -2.07 4.58 5.09
CA TRP A 40 -2.64 3.56 4.22
C TRP A 40 -4.17 3.49 4.35
N ALA A 41 -4.68 3.38 5.58
CA ALA A 41 -6.11 3.25 5.85
C ALA A 41 -6.94 4.47 5.40
N ASP A 42 -6.38 5.68 5.47
CA ASP A 42 -7.04 6.92 5.05
C ASP A 42 -7.29 6.98 3.53
N TRP A 43 -6.42 6.36 2.74
CA TRP A 43 -6.44 6.47 1.28
C TRP A 43 -6.85 5.18 0.57
N VAL A 44 -6.70 4.04 1.24
CA VAL A 44 -6.99 2.71 0.72
C VAL A 44 -8.04 2.06 1.63
N PRO A 45 -9.34 2.22 1.33
CA PRO A 45 -10.34 1.87 2.33
C PRO A 45 -10.48 0.35 2.43
N VAL A 46 -10.47 -0.14 3.67
CA VAL A 46 -10.44 -1.57 4.04
C VAL A 46 -11.63 -2.37 3.47
N SER A 47 -12.76 -1.70 3.23
CA SER A 47 -14.03 -2.34 2.84
C SER A 47 -14.43 -2.17 1.38
N VAL A 48 -13.63 -1.50 0.54
CA VAL A 48 -14.10 -1.27 -0.83
C VAL A 48 -13.78 -2.41 -1.76
N ALA A 49 -14.84 -2.90 -2.39
CA ALA A 49 -14.80 -3.83 -3.49
C ALA A 49 -13.82 -3.35 -4.57
N LYS A 50 -13.29 -4.31 -5.32
CA LYS A 50 -12.43 -4.15 -6.50
C LYS A 50 -12.83 -2.97 -7.40
N ASP A 51 -14.13 -2.71 -7.48
CA ASP A 51 -14.77 -1.64 -8.25
C ASP A 51 -14.32 -0.22 -7.86
N HIS A 52 -13.91 0.02 -6.62
CA HIS A 52 -13.41 1.33 -6.17
C HIS A 52 -12.09 1.71 -6.85
N PHE A 53 -11.15 0.77 -6.87
CA PHE A 53 -9.87 0.97 -7.54
C PHE A 53 -10.06 1.04 -9.05
N ILE A 54 -10.99 0.25 -9.61
CA ILE A 54 -11.35 0.37 -11.04
C ILE A 54 -11.87 1.78 -11.36
N ALA A 55 -12.72 2.36 -10.51
CA ALA A 55 -13.21 3.73 -10.64
C ALA A 55 -12.09 4.79 -10.52
N GLN A 56 -10.93 4.43 -9.97
CA GLN A 56 -9.72 5.25 -9.89
C GLN A 56 -8.73 5.01 -11.04
N GLY A 57 -9.09 4.17 -12.01
CA GLY A 57 -8.27 3.88 -13.19
C GLY A 57 -7.29 2.73 -13.03
N PHE A 58 -7.35 1.98 -11.92
CA PHE A 58 -6.64 0.72 -11.79
C PHE A 58 -7.24 -0.36 -12.70
N THR A 59 -6.39 -1.24 -13.21
CA THR A 59 -6.87 -2.47 -13.88
C THR A 59 -7.35 -3.47 -12.84
N PRO A 60 -8.19 -4.46 -13.21
CA PRO A 60 -8.59 -5.54 -12.31
C PRO A 60 -7.42 -6.20 -11.57
N LEU A 61 -6.30 -6.47 -12.26
CA LEU A 61 -5.10 -7.03 -11.66
C LEU A 61 -4.45 -6.07 -10.66
N GLN A 62 -4.33 -4.79 -10.99
CA GLN A 62 -3.77 -3.79 -10.07
C GLN A 62 -4.63 -3.66 -8.81
N SER A 63 -5.95 -3.65 -8.97
CA SER A 63 -6.91 -3.64 -7.85
C SER A 63 -6.72 -4.86 -6.94
N ASP A 64 -6.60 -6.06 -7.52
CA ASP A 64 -6.38 -7.29 -6.75
C ASP A 64 -5.04 -7.24 -5.98
N LEU A 65 -3.99 -6.68 -6.59
CA LEU A 65 -2.69 -6.54 -5.94
C LEU A 65 -2.70 -5.51 -4.82
N VAL A 66 -3.35 -4.35 -4.99
CA VAL A 66 -3.51 -3.36 -3.92
C VAL A 66 -4.29 -3.95 -2.74
N GLN A 67 -5.33 -4.75 -3.00
CA GLN A 67 -6.07 -5.46 -1.94
C GLN A 67 -5.20 -6.46 -1.19
N LYS A 68 -4.27 -7.15 -1.86
CA LYS A 68 -3.30 -8.03 -1.20
C LYS A 68 -2.35 -7.26 -0.27
N VAL A 69 -2.01 -6.01 -0.60
CA VAL A 69 -1.22 -5.15 0.31
C VAL A 69 -2.02 -4.85 1.57
N SER A 70 -3.29 -4.44 1.45
CA SER A 70 -4.16 -4.23 2.61
C SER A 70 -4.28 -5.49 3.48
N ALA A 71 -4.51 -6.66 2.86
CA ALA A 71 -4.60 -7.92 3.60
C ALA A 71 -3.28 -8.29 4.32
N ALA A 72 -2.13 -7.99 3.71
CA ALA A 72 -0.84 -8.19 4.35
C ALA A 72 -0.63 -7.22 5.53
N ILE A 73 -1.05 -5.97 5.39
CA ILE A 73 -1.01 -4.97 6.48
C ILE A 73 -1.89 -5.43 7.65
N ASP A 74 -3.10 -5.90 7.39
CA ASP A 74 -3.98 -6.42 8.43
C ASP A 74 -3.35 -7.61 9.17
N ALA A 75 -2.77 -8.56 8.43
CA ALA A 75 -2.07 -9.71 9.01
C ALA A 75 -0.84 -9.30 9.83
N PHE A 76 -0.11 -8.27 9.38
CA PHE A 76 1.00 -7.67 10.10
C PHE A 76 0.52 -7.03 11.41
N CYS A 77 -0.51 -6.18 11.36
CA CYS A 77 -1.09 -5.56 12.56
C CYS A 77 -1.60 -6.59 13.58
N GLN A 78 -2.17 -7.71 13.13
CA GLN A 78 -2.60 -8.82 14.00
C GLN A 78 -1.42 -9.56 14.64
N ALA A 79 -0.28 -9.65 13.94
CA ALA A 79 0.92 -10.29 14.44
C ALA A 79 1.75 -9.39 15.37
N THR A 80 1.55 -8.08 15.31
CA THR A 80 2.26 -7.10 16.15
C THR A 80 1.83 -7.26 17.61
N PRO A 81 2.75 -7.60 18.52
CA PRO A 81 2.45 -7.69 19.95
C PRO A 81 1.99 -6.35 20.52
N GLN A 82 1.09 -6.39 21.50
CA GLN A 82 0.58 -5.19 22.18
C GLN A 82 1.70 -4.33 22.80
N ASN A 83 2.78 -4.97 23.25
CA ASN A 83 3.93 -4.33 23.88
C ASN A 83 5.21 -4.61 23.07
N ILE A 84 5.30 -4.03 21.87
CA ILE A 84 6.53 -4.02 21.08
C ILE A 84 7.37 -2.78 21.42
N GLY A 85 8.70 -2.94 21.49
CA GLY A 85 9.59 -1.93 22.07
C GLY A 85 9.73 -0.66 21.22
N ASP A 86 9.96 -0.83 19.92
CA ASP A 86 10.14 0.25 18.96
C ASP A 86 9.80 -0.19 17.53
N ASP A 87 9.78 0.76 16.60
CA ASP A 87 9.47 0.48 15.20
C ASP A 87 10.53 -0.41 14.50
N ALA A 88 11.76 -0.48 15.03
CA ALA A 88 12.80 -1.37 14.50
C ALA A 88 12.44 -2.84 14.79
N ALA A 89 11.97 -3.13 15.99
CA ALA A 89 11.42 -4.44 16.33
C ALA A 89 10.18 -4.78 15.52
N VAL A 90 9.36 -3.77 15.18
CA VAL A 90 8.15 -3.94 14.35
C VAL A 90 8.50 -4.35 12.92
N ILE A 91 9.45 -3.68 12.26
CA ILE A 91 9.85 -4.05 10.89
C ILE A 91 10.65 -5.37 10.83
N ALA A 92 11.19 -5.84 11.95
CA ALA A 92 11.86 -7.14 12.02
C ALA A 92 10.87 -8.33 12.01
N LEU A 93 9.57 -8.08 12.14
CA LEU A 93 8.55 -9.13 12.06
C LEU A 93 8.51 -9.73 10.64
N PRO A 94 8.45 -11.07 10.49
CA PRO A 94 8.37 -11.71 9.17
C PRO A 94 7.21 -11.19 8.30
N GLN A 95 6.11 -10.80 8.94
CA GLN A 95 4.92 -10.25 8.30
C GLN A 95 5.22 -8.92 7.60
N TRP A 96 6.17 -8.13 8.08
CA TRP A 96 6.61 -6.91 7.41
C TRP A 96 7.21 -7.22 6.03
N GLY A 97 8.05 -8.25 5.94
CA GLY A 97 8.58 -8.71 4.66
C GLY A 97 7.48 -9.13 3.66
N ILE A 98 6.36 -9.67 4.15
CA ILE A 98 5.19 -10.00 3.33
C ILE A 98 4.50 -8.74 2.81
N VAL A 99 4.34 -7.71 3.66
CA VAL A 99 3.81 -6.40 3.26
C VAL A 99 4.66 -5.79 2.15
N VAL A 100 5.98 -5.72 2.35
CA VAL A 100 6.93 -5.16 1.37
C VAL A 100 6.88 -5.94 0.05
N ALA A 101 6.87 -7.27 0.10
CA ALA A 101 6.78 -8.09 -1.11
C ALA A 101 5.47 -7.86 -1.88
N ALA A 102 4.33 -7.75 -1.18
CA ALA A 102 3.05 -7.42 -1.79
C ALA A 102 3.08 -6.01 -2.42
N ALA A 103 3.67 -5.03 -1.73
CA ALA A 103 3.79 -3.66 -2.22
C ALA A 103 4.63 -3.59 -3.51
N ARG A 104 5.77 -4.29 -3.55
CA ARG A 104 6.61 -4.41 -4.76
C ARG A 104 5.83 -4.99 -5.94
N GLN A 105 5.07 -6.07 -5.71
CA GLN A 105 4.25 -6.68 -6.76
C GLN A 105 3.19 -5.72 -7.32
N ALA A 106 2.50 -4.98 -6.44
CA ALA A 106 1.52 -3.98 -6.85
C ALA A 106 2.17 -2.85 -7.65
N LEU A 107 3.29 -2.30 -7.18
CA LEU A 107 3.99 -1.19 -7.83
C LEU A 107 4.51 -1.58 -9.22
N ILE A 108 5.08 -2.79 -9.37
CA ILE A 108 5.51 -3.31 -10.68
C ILE A 108 4.33 -3.36 -11.66
N ALA A 109 3.18 -3.91 -11.23
CA ALA A 109 2.01 -4.01 -12.10
C ALA A 109 1.42 -2.65 -12.49
N ILE A 110 1.59 -1.63 -11.63
CA ILE A 110 1.21 -0.25 -11.91
C ILE A 110 2.14 0.35 -12.97
N ASN A 111 3.45 0.27 -12.76
CA ASN A 111 4.47 0.89 -13.63
C ASN A 111 4.54 0.24 -15.03
N VAL A 112 4.34 -1.08 -15.14
CA VAL A 112 4.31 -1.78 -16.44
C VAL A 112 3.18 -1.29 -17.34
N LYS A 113 2.05 -0.86 -16.78
CA LYS A 113 0.94 -0.28 -17.57
C LYS A 113 1.31 1.09 -18.12
N GLU A 114 2.01 1.91 -17.33
CA GLU A 114 2.38 3.26 -17.71
C GLU A 114 3.40 3.27 -18.86
N GLN A 115 4.30 2.28 -18.89
CA GLN A 115 5.21 2.07 -20.02
C GLN A 115 4.48 1.66 -21.31
N LYS A 116 3.40 0.87 -21.22
CA LYS A 116 2.59 0.45 -22.38
C LYS A 116 1.66 1.53 -22.94
N LEU A 117 1.39 2.59 -22.18
CA LEU A 117 0.57 3.72 -22.63
C LEU A 117 1.41 4.83 -23.29
N ASN A 118 2.73 4.80 -23.08
CA ASN A 118 3.69 5.83 -23.54
C ASN A 118 4.61 5.36 -24.68
N GLY A 119 4.37 4.17 -25.26
CA GLY A 119 5.10 3.61 -26.40
C GLY A 119 4.15 3.19 -27.51
#